data_AF-A0A3D0X7J0-F1
#
_entry.id   AF-A0A3D0X7J0-F1
#
_cell.length_a   1.000
_cell.length_b   1.000
_cell.length_c   1.000
_cell.angle_alpha   90.00
_cell.angle_beta   90.00
_cell.angle_gamma   90.00
#
_symmetry.space_group_name_H-M   'P 1'
#
loop_
_entity.id
_entity.type
_entity.pdbx_description
1 polymer ?
#
loop_
_entity_poly.entity_id
_entity_poly.type
_entity_poly.pdbx_seq_one_letter_code
_entity_poly.pdbx_strand_id
1 'polypeptide(L)'
;MKKDGKYRFSLQFSSDTPENMQIGELLERLGNKKSRVIISALTEYLQKHPQLSEESCKIEIRVTDYDWEKVEEFIRKLIDENYFYPEKVYLNEVADIINTFPVKERIVVCESIKNIVESVDYIIHSKKR
;
A
#
# COMPACT_ATOMS: atom_id res chain seq x y z
N MET A 1 23.91 6.36 9.28
CA MET A 1 24.93 6.28 10.37
C MET A 1 24.55 7.25 11.49
N LYS A 2 24.65 6.85 12.76
CA LYS A 2 24.43 7.75 13.92
C LYS A 2 25.69 8.57 14.16
N LYS A 3 25.58 9.90 14.17
CA LYS A 3 26.69 10.83 14.45
C LYS A 3 26.20 11.93 15.39
N ASP A 4 26.95 12.20 16.45
CA ASP A 4 26.62 13.22 17.47
C ASP A 4 25.22 13.01 18.08
N GLY A 5 24.86 11.76 18.35
CA GLY A 5 23.54 11.39 18.88
C GLY A 5 22.38 11.47 17.88
N LYS A 6 22.62 11.92 16.65
CA LYS A 6 21.60 12.08 15.60
C LYS A 6 21.73 11.00 14.54
N TYR A 7 20.59 10.45 14.11
CA TYR A 7 20.55 9.57 12.95
C TYR A 7 20.62 10.40 11.67
N ARG A 8 21.50 10.02 10.76
CA ARG A 8 21.59 10.60 9.41
C ARG A 8 21.27 9.54 8.38
N PHE A 9 20.34 9.87 7.50
CA PHE A 9 19.94 9.12 6.32
C PHE A 9 19.77 10.09 5.16
N SER A 10 20.18 9.68 3.96
CA SER A 10 19.97 10.45 2.72
C SER A 10 18.87 9.74 1.95
N LEU A 11 17.85 10.48 1.52
CA LEU A 11 16.84 9.98 0.60
C LEU A 11 17.22 10.43 -0.80
N GLN A 12 17.39 9.47 -1.71
CA GLN A 12 17.56 9.72 -3.13
C GLN A 12 16.63 8.76 -3.87
N PHE A 13 15.86 9.31 -4.81
CA PHE A 13 14.97 8.57 -5.69
C PHE A 13 14.91 9.31 -7.03
N SER A 14 14.59 8.59 -8.11
CA SER A 14 14.50 9.15 -9.45
C SER A 14 13.33 10.14 -9.55
N SER A 15 13.48 11.17 -10.38
CA SER A 15 12.40 12.12 -10.71
C SER A 15 11.71 11.76 -12.03
N ASP A 16 11.64 10.46 -12.32
CA ASP A 16 11.12 9.88 -13.56
C ASP A 16 9.59 9.87 -13.63
N THR A 17 8.91 9.83 -12.48
CA THR A 17 7.46 9.93 -12.40
C THR A 17 6.99 11.31 -11.91
N PRO A 18 5.80 11.77 -12.33
CA PRO A 18 5.19 13.00 -11.82
C PRO A 18 5.05 13.02 -10.29
N GLU A 19 4.70 11.88 -9.70
CA GLU A 19 4.56 11.71 -8.25
C GLU A 19 5.91 11.90 -7.55
N ASN A 20 6.96 11.27 -8.07
CA ASN A 20 8.31 11.42 -7.53
C ASN A 20 8.79 12.87 -7.66
N MET A 21 8.53 13.53 -8.79
CA MET A 21 8.88 14.95 -8.96
C MET A 21 8.16 15.83 -7.94
N GLN A 22 6.85 15.67 -7.77
CA GLN A 22 6.05 16.45 -6.81
C GLN A 22 6.52 16.23 -5.36
N ILE A 23 6.75 14.98 -4.96
CA ILE A 23 7.25 14.63 -3.63
C ILE A 23 8.66 15.20 -3.42
N GLY A 24 9.53 15.06 -4.42
CA GLY A 24 10.88 15.61 -4.41
C GLY A 24 10.88 17.12 -4.17
N GLU A 25 10.09 17.87 -4.92
CA GLU A 25 9.97 19.32 -4.74
C GLU A 25 9.42 19.73 -3.37
N LEU A 26 8.43 18.99 -2.86
CA LEU A 26 7.88 19.24 -1.53
C LEU A 26 8.95 19.03 -0.46
N LEU A 27 9.68 17.91 -0.52
CA LEU A 27 10.77 17.61 0.39
C LEU A 27 11.90 18.66 0.28
N GLU A 28 12.21 19.15 -0.92
CA GLU A 28 13.16 20.24 -1.10
C GLU A 28 12.73 21.52 -0.38
N ARG A 29 11.48 21.96 -0.58
CA ARG A 29 10.89 23.12 0.11
C ARG A 29 10.92 23.01 1.64
N LEU A 30 10.85 21.80 2.19
CA LEU A 30 10.83 21.56 3.64
C LEU A 30 12.21 21.66 4.32
N GLY A 31 13.32 21.58 3.57
CA GLY A 31 14.68 21.69 4.12
C GLY A 31 14.92 20.78 5.33
N ASN A 32 15.40 21.33 6.45
CA ASN A 32 15.69 20.55 7.65
C ASN A 32 14.45 19.92 8.31
N LYS A 33 13.22 20.31 7.93
CA LYS A 33 11.97 19.75 8.44
C LYS A 33 11.58 18.42 7.76
N LYS A 34 12.24 18.06 6.65
CA LYS A 34 12.07 16.76 5.96
C LYS A 34 12.08 15.59 6.95
N SER A 35 13.08 15.57 7.84
CA SER A 35 13.25 14.51 8.84
C SER A 35 12.05 14.35 9.77
N ARG A 36 11.38 15.44 10.17
CA ARG A 36 10.21 15.38 11.05
C ARG A 36 9.00 14.77 10.35
N VAL A 37 8.79 15.11 9.07
CA VAL A 37 7.70 14.54 8.27
C VAL A 37 7.91 13.04 8.11
N ILE A 38 9.12 12.62 7.76
CA ILE A 38 9.46 11.21 7.55
C ILE A 38 9.32 10.42 8.86
N ILE A 39 9.82 10.94 9.98
CA ILE A 39 9.68 10.30 11.29
C ILE A 39 8.21 10.16 11.67
N SER A 40 7.40 11.20 11.44
CA SER A 40 5.96 11.17 11.75
C SER A 40 5.23 10.11 10.92
N ALA A 41 5.46 10.09 9.61
CA ALA A 41 4.85 9.11 8.70
C ALA A 41 5.27 7.67 9.04
N LEU A 42 6.55 7.44 9.29
CA LEU A 42 7.05 6.13 9.70
C LEU A 42 6.52 5.70 11.08
N THR A 43 6.36 6.63 12.02
CA THR A 43 5.79 6.33 13.34
C THR A 43 4.34 5.86 13.21
N GLU A 44 3.53 6.57 12.43
CA GLU A 44 2.15 6.18 12.17
C GLU A 44 2.08 4.82 11.45
N TYR A 45 2.97 4.60 10.48
CA TYR A 45 3.05 3.32 9.77
C TYR A 45 3.41 2.16 10.71
N LEU A 46 4.41 2.33 11.58
CA LEU A 46 4.80 1.31 12.56
C LEU A 46 3.71 1.04 13.61
N GLN A 47 2.92 2.05 13.98
CA GLN A 47 1.78 1.85 14.87
C GLN A 47 0.68 0.98 14.25
N LYS A 48 0.46 1.12 12.93
CA LYS A 48 -0.49 0.29 12.17
C LYS A 48 0.07 -1.10 11.86
N HIS A 49 1.39 -1.24 11.81
CA HIS A 49 2.09 -2.48 11.45
C HIS A 49 3.16 -2.85 12.49
N PRO A 50 2.78 -3.18 13.74
CA PRO A 50 3.72 -3.44 14.83
C PRO A 50 4.70 -4.58 14.55
N GLN A 51 4.32 -5.56 13.71
CA GLN A 51 5.18 -6.67 13.28
C GLN A 51 6.48 -6.22 12.58
N LEU A 52 6.51 -5.00 12.02
CA LEU A 52 7.71 -4.45 11.38
C LEU A 52 8.78 -4.00 12.39
N SER A 53 8.42 -3.92 13.67
CA SER A 53 9.34 -3.60 14.76
C SER A 53 10.10 -4.83 15.29
N GLU A 54 9.72 -6.03 14.84
CA GLU A 54 10.38 -7.28 15.24
C GLU A 54 11.70 -7.46 14.47
N GLU A 55 12.77 -7.85 15.16
CA GLU A 55 14.09 -8.04 14.55
C GLU A 55 14.11 -9.15 13.49
N SER A 56 13.15 -10.07 13.54
CA SER A 56 12.92 -11.15 12.56
C SER A 56 12.27 -10.66 11.26
N CYS A 57 11.67 -9.46 11.26
CA CYS A 57 10.94 -8.93 10.12
C CYS A 57 11.90 -8.40 9.05
N LYS A 58 11.86 -9.00 7.86
CA LYS A 58 12.58 -8.50 6.68
C LYS A 58 11.65 -7.61 5.87
N ILE A 59 11.96 -6.31 5.83
CA ILE A 59 11.28 -5.36 4.95
C ILE A 59 11.88 -5.49 3.55
N GLU A 60 11.09 -5.97 2.60
CA GLU A 60 11.47 -6.05 1.19
C GLU A 60 10.62 -5.05 0.39
N ILE A 61 11.24 -3.97 -0.09
CA ILE A 61 10.56 -2.98 -0.93
C ILE A 61 10.62 -3.48 -2.37
N ARG A 62 9.50 -4.00 -2.88
CA ARG A 62 9.36 -4.37 -4.29
C ARG A 62 8.54 -3.31 -5.00
N VAL A 63 9.14 -2.67 -6.01
CA VAL A 63 8.36 -1.95 -7.03
C VAL A 63 7.84 -3.04 -7.95
N THR A 64 6.57 -3.36 -7.83
CA THR A 64 5.95 -4.31 -8.75
C THR A 64 5.43 -3.54 -9.96
N ASP A 65 5.91 -3.89 -11.15
CA ASP A 65 5.43 -3.39 -12.45
C ASP A 65 4.03 -3.94 -12.81
N TYR A 66 3.18 -4.20 -11.80
CA TYR A 66 1.83 -4.64 -12.06
C TYR A 66 1.03 -3.48 -12.65
N ASP A 67 0.41 -3.76 -13.79
CA ASP A 67 -0.59 -2.92 -14.41
C ASP A 67 -1.83 -2.91 -13.52
N TRP A 68 -1.82 -2.02 -12.52
CA TRP A 68 -2.89 -1.89 -11.53
C TRP A 68 -4.24 -1.56 -12.16
N GLU A 69 -4.26 -0.92 -13.32
CA GLU A 69 -5.48 -0.68 -14.09
C GLU A 69 -6.10 -2.00 -14.55
N LYS A 70 -5.29 -2.97 -15.02
CA LYS A 70 -5.78 -4.32 -15.37
C LYS A 70 -6.26 -5.10 -14.17
N VAL A 71 -5.57 -4.99 -13.03
CA VAL A 71 -5.97 -5.66 -11.80
C VAL A 71 -7.29 -5.08 -11.29
N GLU A 72 -7.44 -3.75 -11.32
CA GLU A 72 -8.68 -3.06 -10.96
C GLU A 72 -9.82 -3.39 -11.91
N GLU A 73 -9.60 -3.37 -13.23
CA GLU A 73 -10.60 -3.72 -14.23
C GLU A 73 -11.07 -5.17 -14.05
N PHE A 74 -10.15 -6.09 -13.75
CA PHE A 74 -10.46 -7.48 -13.48
C PHE A 74 -11.29 -7.65 -12.20
N ILE A 75 -10.93 -6.93 -11.12
CA ILE A 75 -11.70 -6.96 -9.87
C ILE A 75 -13.09 -6.34 -10.08
N ARG A 76 -13.21 -5.26 -10.84
CA ARG A 76 -14.51 -4.66 -11.20
C ARG A 76 -15.37 -5.62 -12.02
N LYS A 77 -14.79 -6.30 -13.01
CA LYS A 77 -15.47 -7.35 -13.77
C LYS A 77 -15.93 -8.50 -12.89
N LEU A 78 -15.08 -8.96 -11.96
CA LEU A 78 -15.49 -9.98 -10.98
C LEU A 78 -16.64 -9.50 -10.10
N ILE A 79 -16.66 -8.22 -9.70
CA ILE A 79 -17.76 -7.67 -8.90
C ILE A 79 -19.05 -7.55 -9.73
N ASP A 80 -18.96 -7.12 -10.99
CA ASP A 80 -20.10 -6.91 -11.90
C ASP A 80 -20.68 -8.23 -12.45
N GLU A 81 -19.83 -9.22 -12.77
CA GLU A 81 -20.25 -10.51 -13.32
C GLU A 81 -20.84 -11.45 -12.24
N ASN A 82 -20.44 -11.31 -10.97
CA ASN A 82 -20.82 -12.26 -9.92
C ASN A 82 -21.83 -11.80 -8.85
N TYR A 83 -22.43 -10.59 -8.85
CA TYR A 83 -23.24 -10.22 -7.67
C TYR A 83 -24.57 -9.47 -7.82
N PHE A 84 -25.63 -10.19 -7.40
CA PHE A 84 -26.84 -9.65 -6.77
C PHE A 84 -26.88 -9.87 -5.23
N TYR A 85 -25.97 -10.63 -4.60
CA TYR A 85 -25.97 -10.92 -3.14
C TYR A 85 -24.59 -11.11 -2.45
N PRO A 86 -23.90 -10.03 -2.04
CA PRO A 86 -22.49 -9.97 -1.59
C PRO A 86 -22.09 -10.72 -0.30
N GLU A 87 -22.94 -11.50 0.37
CA GLU A 87 -22.58 -11.97 1.73
C GLU A 87 -22.01 -13.40 1.81
N LYS A 88 -22.00 -14.18 0.72
CA LYS A 88 -21.65 -15.61 0.81
C LYS A 88 -20.72 -16.19 -0.26
N VAL A 89 -20.31 -15.45 -1.28
CA VAL A 89 -19.50 -16.02 -2.39
C VAL A 89 -18.04 -15.50 -2.39
N TYR A 90 -17.70 -14.46 -1.60
CA TYR A 90 -16.38 -13.82 -1.69
C TYR A 90 -15.22 -14.65 -1.16
N LEU A 91 -15.38 -15.44 -0.10
CA LEU A 91 -14.21 -16.03 0.55
C LEU A 91 -13.58 -17.17 -0.25
N ASN A 92 -14.37 -17.99 -0.95
CA ASN A 92 -13.86 -19.14 -1.68
C ASN A 92 -13.22 -18.72 -3.01
N GLU A 93 -13.89 -17.86 -3.80
CA GLU A 93 -13.34 -17.38 -5.08
C GLU A 93 -12.11 -16.50 -4.87
N VAL A 94 -12.13 -15.62 -3.86
CA VAL A 94 -10.95 -14.82 -3.50
C VAL A 94 -9.82 -15.72 -2.99
N ALA A 95 -10.12 -16.75 -2.20
CA ALA A 95 -9.12 -17.72 -1.77
C ALA A 95 -8.53 -18.50 -2.95
N ASP A 96 -9.35 -18.93 -3.92
CA ASP A 96 -8.90 -19.63 -5.12
C ASP A 96 -7.99 -18.74 -5.97
N ILE A 97 -8.34 -17.46 -6.13
CA ILE A 97 -7.51 -16.46 -6.82
C ILE A 97 -6.19 -16.25 -6.07
N ILE A 98 -6.22 -16.02 -4.75
CA ILE A 98 -5.01 -15.89 -3.93
C ILE A 98 -4.13 -17.14 -4.08
N ASN A 99 -4.74 -18.32 -4.19
CA ASN A 99 -4.02 -19.58 -4.35
C ASN A 99 -3.30 -19.71 -5.70
N THR A 100 -3.69 -18.96 -6.74
CA THR A 100 -2.96 -18.89 -8.01
C THR A 100 -1.62 -18.17 -7.89
N PHE A 101 -1.43 -17.34 -6.86
CA PHE A 101 -0.18 -16.64 -6.61
C PHE A 101 0.82 -17.50 -5.81
N PRO A 102 2.13 -17.36 -6.06
CA PRO A 102 3.16 -17.94 -5.21
C PRO A 102 2.95 -17.57 -3.74
N VAL A 103 3.19 -18.49 -2.81
CA VAL A 103 2.93 -18.30 -1.36
C VAL A 103 3.52 -17.00 -0.82
N LYS A 104 4.72 -16.62 -1.30
CA LYS A 104 5.44 -15.38 -0.93
C LYS A 104 4.75 -14.08 -1.37
N GLU A 105 3.83 -14.13 -2.33
CA GLU A 105 3.13 -12.97 -2.91
C GLU A 105 1.68 -12.85 -2.42
N ARG A 106 1.14 -13.91 -1.82
CA ARG A 106 -0.27 -13.97 -1.37
C ARG A 106 -0.62 -12.87 -0.37
N ILE A 107 0.30 -12.52 0.54
CA ILE A 107 0.07 -11.46 1.54
C ILE A 107 -0.14 -10.10 0.87
N VAL A 108 0.66 -9.78 -0.15
CA VAL A 108 0.56 -8.50 -0.88
C VAL A 108 -0.77 -8.43 -1.64
N VAL A 109 -1.18 -9.55 -2.25
CA VAL A 109 -2.48 -9.66 -2.93
C VAL A 109 -3.62 -9.47 -1.92
N CYS A 110 -3.56 -10.11 -0.76
CA CYS A 110 -4.55 -9.94 0.31
C CYS A 110 -4.66 -8.49 0.81
N GLU A 111 -3.53 -7.80 1.02
CA GLU A 111 -3.51 -6.40 1.45
C GLU A 111 -4.11 -5.48 0.40
N SER A 112 -3.82 -5.74 -0.89
CA SER A 112 -4.36 -4.98 -2.01
C SER A 112 -5.87 -5.17 -2.14
N ILE A 113 -6.35 -6.41 -2.03
CA ILE A 113 -7.78 -6.72 -2.02
C ILE A 113 -8.47 -6.02 -0.85
N LYS A 114 -7.88 -6.06 0.35
CA LYS A 114 -8.42 -5.39 1.53
C LYS A 114 -8.56 -3.88 1.30
N ASN A 115 -7.52 -3.23 0.77
CA ASN A 115 -7.55 -1.79 0.48
C ASN A 115 -8.64 -1.44 -0.54
N ILE A 116 -8.84 -2.27 -1.57
CA ILE A 116 -9.89 -2.08 -2.56
C ILE A 116 -11.26 -2.21 -1.91
N VAL A 117 -11.50 -3.26 -1.12
CA VAL A 117 -12.78 -3.48 -0.43
C VAL A 117 -13.11 -2.32 0.51
N GLU A 118 -12.14 -1.86 1.31
CA GLU A 118 -12.30 -0.70 2.20
C GLU A 118 -12.61 0.59 1.41
N SER A 119 -12.00 0.78 0.24
CA SER A 119 -12.29 1.92 -0.64
C SER A 119 -13.68 1.87 -1.26
N VAL A 120 -14.18 0.68 -1.63
CA VAL A 120 -15.51 0.48 -2.19
C VAL A 120 -16.58 0.70 -1.13
N ASP A 121 -16.37 0.20 0.10
CA ASP A 121 -17.26 0.45 1.23
C ASP A 121 -17.40 1.96 1.51
N TYR A 122 -16.30 2.70 1.45
CA TYR A 122 -16.31 4.16 1.60
C TYR A 122 -17.16 4.86 0.51
N ILE A 123 -17.08 4.40 -0.75
CA ILE A 123 -17.86 4.95 -1.87
C ILE A 123 -19.35 4.64 -1.73
N ILE A 124 -19.71 3.43 -1.28
CA ILE A 124 -21.11 3.04 -1.09
C ILE A 124 -21.75 3.85 0.05
N HIS A 125 -21.01 4.07 1.15
CA HIS A 125 -21.52 4.83 2.30
C HIS A 125 -21.58 6.34 2.05
N SER A 126 -20.75 6.90 1.16
CA SER A 126 -20.80 8.32 0.78
C SER A 126 -21.94 8.64 -0.20
N LYS A 127 -22.34 7.70 -1.07
CA LYS A 127 -23.49 7.88 -1.99
C LYS A 127 -24.87 7.72 -1.31
N LYS A 128 -24.93 7.26 -0.07
CA LYS A 128 -26.18 7.11 0.72
C LYS A 128 -26.51 8.33 1.60
N ARG A 129 -25.75 9.43 1.52
CA ARG A 129 -26.01 10.69 2.24
C ARG A 129 -26.57 11.77 1.32
#